data_AF-F2G350-F1
#
_entry.id   AF-F2G350-F1
#
_cell.length_a   1.000
_cell.length_b   1.000
_cell.length_c   1.000
_cell.angle_alpha   90.00
_cell.angle_beta   90.00
_cell.angle_gamma   90.00
#
_symmetry.space_group_name_H-M   'P 1'
#
loop_
_entity.id
_entity.type
_entity.pdbx_description
1 polymer ?
#
loop_
_entity_poly.entity_id
_entity_poly.type
_entity_poly.pdbx_seq_one_letter_code
_entity_poly.pdbx_strand_id
1 'polypeptide(L)'
;MIGLKRVGESFSQLLNVQEMGLDYVKIDSAFMADIDFNPANHAFIRGFCSLAHTFGINVYADGVKRADHQDLFIELGIDGVVSHIEVIEHLLDD
;
A
#
# COMPACT_ATOMS: atom_id res chain seq x y z
N MET A 1 -26.14 -12.61 1.25
CA MET A 1 -24.74 -12.98 1.55
C MET A 1 -23.91 -12.53 0.36
N ILE A 2 -23.02 -11.54 0.54
CA ILE A 2 -22.08 -11.13 -0.52
C ILE A 2 -20.85 -12.01 -0.35
N GLY A 3 -20.56 -12.86 -1.34
CA GLY A 3 -19.40 -13.75 -1.35
C GLY A 3 -18.28 -13.20 -2.22
N LEU A 4 -17.06 -13.14 -1.69
CA LEU A 4 -15.90 -12.63 -2.40
C LEU A 4 -15.39 -13.69 -3.40
N LYS A 5 -15.92 -13.66 -4.62
CA LYS A 5 -15.73 -14.71 -5.64
C LYS A 5 -14.30 -14.80 -6.21
N ARG A 6 -13.48 -13.75 -6.08
CA ARG A 6 -12.17 -13.63 -6.77
C ARG A 6 -10.92 -13.63 -5.88
N VAL A 7 -11.04 -14.06 -4.63
CA VAL A 7 -9.87 -14.15 -3.73
C VAL A 7 -8.81 -15.08 -4.32
N GLY A 8 -9.22 -16.26 -4.81
CA GLY A 8 -8.29 -17.28 -5.33
C GLY A 8 -7.45 -16.80 -6.53
N GLU A 9 -8.05 -16.14 -7.52
CA GLU A 9 -7.29 -15.60 -8.67
C GLU A 9 -6.28 -14.53 -8.26
N SER A 10 -6.66 -13.66 -7.32
CA SER A 10 -5.79 -12.59 -6.82
C SER A 10 -4.63 -13.17 -6.00
N PHE A 11 -4.89 -14.26 -5.26
CA PHE A 11 -3.89 -14.98 -4.49
C PHE A 11 -2.90 -15.76 -5.37
N SER A 12 -3.37 -16.38 -6.45
CA SER A 12 -2.49 -17.04 -7.43
C SER A 12 -1.60 -16.04 -8.16
N GLN A 13 -2.08 -14.82 -8.41
CA GLN A 13 -1.24 -13.74 -8.95
C GLN A 13 -0.15 -13.32 -7.96
N LEU A 14 -0.44 -13.28 -6.65
CA LEU A 14 0.57 -13.00 -5.62
C LEU A 14 1.67 -14.07 -5.56
N LEU A 15 1.33 -15.37 -5.69
CA LEU A 15 2.35 -16.43 -5.77
C LEU A 15 3.22 -16.30 -7.03
N ASN A 16 2.61 -16.03 -8.19
CA ASN A 16 3.38 -15.81 -9.43
C ASN A 16 4.32 -14.61 -9.32
N VAL A 17 3.91 -13.56 -8.59
CA VAL A 17 4.71 -12.36 -8.36
C VAL A 17 5.91 -12.65 -7.45
N GLN A 18 5.79 -13.58 -6.50
CA GLN A 18 6.93 -14.03 -5.69
C GLN A 18 7.99 -14.76 -6.56
N GLU A 19 7.57 -15.58 -7.53
CA GLU A 19 8.49 -16.26 -8.46
C GLU A 19 9.23 -15.27 -9.38
N MET A 20 8.69 -14.07 -9.56
CA MET A 20 9.32 -12.99 -10.35
C MET A 20 10.34 -12.16 -9.54
N GLY A 21 10.53 -12.46 -8.26
CA GLY A 21 11.47 -11.73 -7.40
C GLY A 21 10.97 -10.35 -6.96
N LEU A 22 9.67 -10.19 -6.74
CA LEU A 22 9.12 -8.93 -6.26
C LEU A 22 9.58 -8.65 -4.82
N ASP A 23 10.42 -7.63 -4.63
CA ASP A 23 10.88 -7.22 -3.29
C ASP A 23 9.83 -6.41 -2.51
N TYR A 24 8.88 -5.79 -3.22
CA TYR A 24 7.89 -4.91 -2.60
C TYR A 24 6.61 -4.68 -3.41
N VAL A 25 5.54 -4.32 -2.69
CA VAL A 25 4.27 -3.82 -3.24
C VAL A 25 3.96 -2.43 -2.69
N LYS A 26 3.20 -1.66 -3.45
CA LYS A 26 2.70 -0.34 -3.04
C LYS A 26 1.21 -0.37 -2.78
N ILE A 27 0.77 0.30 -1.71
CA ILE A 27 -0.64 0.59 -1.46
C ILE A 27 -0.96 1.97 -2.03
N ASP A 28 -1.99 2.03 -2.87
CA ASP A 28 -2.43 3.26 -3.51
C ASP A 28 -2.94 4.29 -2.50
N SER A 29 -2.68 5.56 -2.81
CA SER A 29 -3.08 6.73 -2.01
C SER A 29 -4.58 6.78 -1.66
N ALA A 30 -5.45 6.17 -2.47
CA ALA A 30 -6.88 6.08 -2.19
C ALA A 30 -7.18 5.32 -0.89
N PHE A 31 -6.36 4.33 -0.51
CA PHE A 31 -6.47 3.64 0.77
C PHE A 31 -5.86 4.46 1.92
N MET A 32 -5.04 5.47 1.63
CA MET A 32 -4.37 6.30 2.64
C MET A 32 -5.17 7.56 2.99
N ALA A 33 -6.06 8.03 2.11
CA ALA A 33 -6.73 9.33 2.21
C ALA A 33 -7.53 9.55 3.52
N ASP A 34 -8.24 8.52 4.00
CA ASP A 34 -9.06 8.58 5.22
C ASP A 34 -8.61 7.55 6.26
N ILE A 35 -7.31 7.31 6.33
CA ILE A 35 -6.78 6.23 7.15
C ILE A 35 -7.09 6.45 8.64
N ASP A 36 -7.17 7.68 9.16
CA ASP A 36 -7.42 7.90 10.60
C ASP A 36 -8.81 7.48 11.07
N PHE A 37 -9.80 7.47 10.18
CA PHE A 37 -11.21 7.35 10.54
C PHE A 37 -11.90 6.09 10.01
N ASN A 38 -11.13 5.16 9.43
CA ASN A 38 -11.69 3.98 8.78
C ASN A 38 -11.13 2.66 9.36
N PRO A 39 -11.73 2.15 10.46
CA PRO A 39 -11.31 0.90 11.09
C PRO A 39 -11.41 -0.34 10.18
N ALA A 40 -12.36 -0.34 9.23
CA ALA A 40 -12.50 -1.42 8.26
C ALA A 40 -11.30 -1.43 7.29
N ASN A 41 -10.86 -0.24 6.87
CA ASN A 41 -9.66 -0.09 6.07
C ASN A 41 -8.40 -0.50 6.84
N HIS A 42 -8.29 -0.16 8.14
CA HIS A 42 -7.21 -0.67 8.99
C HIS A 42 -7.13 -2.19 9.03
N ALA A 43 -8.27 -2.86 9.23
CA ALA A 43 -8.31 -4.31 9.27
C ALA A 43 -7.86 -4.91 7.92
N PHE A 44 -8.29 -4.30 6.81
CA PHE A 44 -7.86 -4.71 5.48
C PHE A 44 -6.35 -4.52 5.27
N ILE A 45 -5.80 -3.33 5.54
CA ILE A 45 -4.37 -3.02 5.37
C ILE A 45 -3.52 -3.94 6.23
N ARG A 46 -3.88 -4.16 7.50
CA ARG A 46 -3.15 -5.04 8.40
C ARG A 46 -3.12 -6.49 7.91
N GLY A 47 -4.26 -6.99 7.43
CA GLY A 47 -4.36 -8.32 6.84
C GLY A 47 -3.55 -8.45 5.55
N PHE A 48 -3.55 -7.41 4.72
CA PHE A 48 -2.75 -7.34 3.50
C PHE A 48 -1.25 -7.33 3.80
N CYS A 49 -0.78 -6.49 4.73
CA CYS A 49 0.63 -6.44 5.12
C CYS A 49 1.10 -7.78 5.69
N SER A 50 0.33 -8.37 6.61
CA SER A 50 0.63 -9.69 7.18
C SER A 50 0.79 -10.77 6.11
N LEU A 51 -0.05 -10.72 5.06
CA LEU A 51 0.02 -11.64 3.95
C LEU A 51 1.27 -11.40 3.09
N ALA A 52 1.55 -10.16 2.71
CA ALA A 52 2.72 -9.80 1.92
C ALA A 52 4.03 -10.20 2.63
N HIS A 53 4.12 -9.91 3.93
CA HIS A 53 5.27 -10.27 4.76
C HIS A 53 5.48 -11.78 4.88
N THR A 54 4.42 -12.59 4.82
CA THR A 54 4.53 -14.07 4.78
C THR A 54 5.29 -14.56 3.55
N PHE A 55 5.26 -13.79 2.46
CA PHE A 55 6.01 -14.06 1.24
C PHE A 55 7.35 -13.32 1.16
N GLY A 56 7.74 -12.60 2.21
CA GLY A 56 8.98 -11.79 2.24
C GLY A 56 8.90 -10.49 1.42
N ILE A 57 7.70 -10.02 1.11
CA ILE A 57 7.45 -8.83 0.28
C ILE A 57 7.21 -7.63 1.20
N ASN A 58 7.95 -6.54 1.02
CA ASN A 58 7.74 -5.30 1.76
C ASN A 58 6.54 -4.51 1.21
N VAL A 59 5.90 -3.71 2.05
CA VAL A 59 4.72 -2.92 1.72
C VAL A 59 4.98 -1.44 1.95
N TYR A 60 4.82 -0.63 0.89
CA TYR A 60 5.01 0.82 0.95
C TYR A 60 3.70 1.57 0.67
N ALA A 61 3.40 2.59 1.46
CA ALA A 61 2.29 3.50 1.16
C ALA A 61 2.72 4.53 0.11
N ASP A 62 1.96 4.69 -0.97
CA ASP A 62 2.22 5.71 -2.00
C ASP A 62 1.30 6.93 -1.83
N GLY A 63 1.79 8.10 -2.22
CA GLY A 63 1.01 9.33 -2.29
C GLY A 63 0.50 9.86 -0.95
N VAL A 64 1.16 9.49 0.15
CA VAL A 64 0.84 10.02 1.47
C VAL A 64 1.20 11.50 1.54
N LYS A 65 0.17 12.35 1.71
CA LYS A 65 0.34 13.82 1.76
C LYS A 65 0.81 14.34 3.13
N ARG A 66 0.69 13.53 4.18
CA ARG A 66 1.01 13.95 5.55
C ARG A 66 1.87 12.92 6.26
N ALA A 67 3.00 13.38 6.82
CA ALA A 67 3.94 12.55 7.55
C ALA A 67 3.51 12.28 9.02
N ASP A 68 2.35 12.77 9.46
CA ASP A 68 1.87 12.66 10.84
C ASP A 68 1.25 11.30 11.19
N HIS A 69 1.10 10.40 10.22
CA HIS A 69 0.50 9.06 10.45
C HIS A 69 1.56 7.97 10.66
N GLN A 70 2.79 8.34 10.97
CA GLN A 70 3.91 7.38 11.07
C GLN A 70 3.63 6.26 12.08
N ASP A 71 3.11 6.59 13.26
CA ASP A 71 2.76 5.59 14.29
C ASP A 71 1.66 4.64 13.81
N LEU A 72 0.65 5.19 13.12
CA LEU A 72 -0.44 4.39 12.54
C LEU A 72 0.08 3.46 11.44
N PHE A 73 0.98 3.92 10.57
CA PHE A 73 1.57 3.08 9.53
C PHE A 73 2.36 1.92 10.12
N ILE A 74 3.13 2.16 11.18
CA ILE A 74 3.84 1.10 11.91
C ILE A 74 2.84 0.10 12.50
N GLU A 75 1.74 0.58 13.11
CA GLU A 75 0.71 -0.30 13.68
C GLU A 75 0.02 -1.18 12.63
N LEU A 76 -0.14 -0.65 11.41
CA LEU A 76 -0.76 -1.35 10.29
C LEU A 76 0.21 -2.30 9.56
N GLY A 77 1.50 -2.26 9.87
CA GLY A 77 2.53 -3.09 9.24
C GLY A 77 3.03 -2.54 7.90
N ILE A 78 2.94 -1.23 7.69
CA ILE A 78 3.51 -0.57 6.51
C ILE A 78 5.00 -0.32 6.76
N ASP A 79 5.86 -0.75 5.84
CA ASP A 79 7.31 -0.72 5.99
C ASP A 79 7.92 0.64 5.61
N GLY A 80 7.20 1.44 4.83
CA GLY A 80 7.64 2.78 4.48
C GLY A 80 6.64 3.56 3.63
N VAL A 81 7.04 4.76 3.26
CA VAL A 81 6.24 5.69 2.46
C VAL A 81 7.04 6.09 1.23
N VAL A 82 6.38 6.10 0.08
CA VAL A 82 6.90 6.66 -1.16
C VAL A 82 6.09 7.90 -1.50
N SER A 83 6.75 9.05 -1.62
CA SER A 83 6.14 10.28 -2.12
C SER A 83 6.66 10.57 -3.52
N HIS A 84 5.78 10.64 -4.52
CA HIS A 84 6.15 11.22 -5.81
C HIS A 84 6.04 12.75 -5.71
N ILE A 85 7.17 13.46 -5.74
CA ILE A 85 7.20 14.91 -5.93
C ILE A 85 7.48 15.13 -7.42
N GLU A 86 6.48 15.52 -8.20
CA GLU A 86 6.73 16.16 -9.50
C GLU A 86 6.97 17.65 -9.25
N VAL A 87 8.21 18.09 -9.47
CA VAL A 87 8.51 19.52 -9.58
C VAL A 87 8.16 19.95 -11.00
N ILE A 88 7.09 20.73 -11.17
CA ILE A 88 6.86 21.46 -12.42
C ILE A 88 7.81 22.66 -12.38
N GLU A 89 8.95 22.55 -13.04
CA GLU A 89 9.72 23.75 -13.40
C GLU A 89 8.88 24.54 -14.41
N HIS A 90 8.36 25.69 -13.99
CA HIS A 90 7.98 26.72 -14.95
C HIS A 90 9.27 27.17 -15.62
N LEU A 91 9.54 26.65 -16.82
CA LEU A 91 10.38 27.35 -17.79
C LEU A 91 9.74 28.72 -17.98
N LEU A 92 10.40 29.74 -17.43
CA LEU A 92 10.20 31.11 -17.86
C LEU A 92 10.68 31.15 -19.32
N ASP A 93 9.73 31.05 -20.25
CA ASP A 93 9.98 31.47 -21.63
C ASP A 93 10.03 33.01 -21.64
N ASP A 94 11.24 33.51 -21.91
CA ASP A 94 11.71 34.90 -22.17
C ASP A 94 11.48 36.01 -21.13
#